data_AF-A0A6N9VGN5-F1
#
_entry.id   AF-A0A6N9VGN5-F1
#
_cell.length_a   1.000
_cell.length_b   1.000
_cell.length_c   1.000
_cell.angle_alpha   90.00
_cell.angle_beta   90.00
_cell.angle_gamma   90.00
#
_symmetry.space_group_name_H-M   'P 1'
#
loop_
_entity.id
_entity.type
_entity.pdbx_description
1 polymer ?
#
loop_
_entity_poly.entity_id
_entity_poly.type
_entity_poly.pdbx_seq_one_letter_code
_entity_poly.pdbx_strand_id
1 'polypeptide(L)' 'MRTTVNTYLARNPHERKQLSVLLDALDRPGENIASRSTFTGHVTCGAIVIDQFGRILHVLHLASGKVLV' A
#
# COMPACT_ATOMS: atom_id res chain seq x y z
N MET A 1 5.99 -4.32 8.49
CA MET A 1 6.01 -3.62 7.19
C MET A 1 7.40 -3.54 6.57
N ARG A 2 8.43 -3.03 7.27
CA ARG A 2 9.79 -2.91 6.71
C ARG A 2 10.32 -4.19 6.06
N THR A 3 10.19 -5.34 6.74
CA THR A 3 10.58 -6.64 6.20
C THR A 3 9.87 -6.95 4.88
N THR A 4 8.56 -6.70 4.81
CA THR A 4 7.74 -6.89 3.60
C THR A 4 8.26 -6.04 2.43
N VAL A 5 8.54 -4.76 2.67
CA VAL A 5 9.07 -3.84 1.64
C VAL A 5 10.45 -4.29 1.17
N ASN A 6 11.32 -4.71 2.08
CA ASN A 6 12.65 -5.22 1.73
C ASN A 6 12.57 -6.51 0.88
N THR A 7 11.72 -7.46 1.27
CA THR A 7 11.48 -8.69 0.49
C THR A 7 10.90 -8.38 -0.88
N TYR A 8 10.00 -7.40 -0.99
CA TYR A 8 9.46 -6.96 -2.26
C TYR A 8 10.53 -6.37 -3.17
N LEU A 9 11.35 -5.44 -2.66
CA LEU A 9 12.41 -4.80 -3.44
C LEU A 9 13.56 -5.73 -3.80
N ALA A 10 13.81 -6.78 -3.00
CA ALA A 10 14.75 -7.84 -3.38
C ALA A 10 14.29 -8.58 -4.65
N ARG A 11 12.97 -8.70 -4.87
CA ARG A 11 12.38 -9.32 -6.08
C ARG A 11 12.18 -8.31 -7.22
N ASN A 12 11.92 -7.04 -6.88
CA ASN A 12 11.62 -5.97 -7.84
C ASN A 12 12.57 -4.76 -7.66
N PRO A 13 13.88 -4.92 -7.92
CA PRO A 13 14.87 -3.88 -7.60
C PRO A 13 14.66 -2.57 -8.38
N HIS A 14 14.09 -2.64 -9.58
CA HIS A 14 13.85 -1.49 -10.46
C HIS A 14 12.78 -0.52 -9.92
N GLU A 15 11.90 -0.98 -9.01
CA GLU A 15 10.85 -0.14 -8.42
C GLU A 15 11.33 0.69 -7.21
N ARG A 16 12.59 0.51 -6.78
CA ARG A 16 13.14 1.24 -5.63
C ARG A 16 12.96 2.75 -5.74
N LYS A 17 13.13 3.31 -6.95
CA LYS A 17 12.94 4.75 -7.19
C LYS A 17 11.49 5.19 -7.00
N GLN A 18 10.53 4.34 -7.36
CA GLN A 18 9.10 4.63 -7.21
C GLN A 18 8.67 4.60 -5.74
N LEU A 19 9.33 3.77 -4.93
CA LEU A 19 9.07 3.65 -3.49
C LEU A 19 9.92 4.57 -2.61
N SER A 20 10.68 5.52 -3.17
CA SER A 20 11.63 6.35 -2.42
C SER A 20 11.00 7.09 -1.23
N VAL A 21 9.83 7.71 -1.42
CA VAL A 21 9.12 8.45 -0.36
C VAL A 21 8.73 7.54 0.80
N LEU A 22 8.30 6.30 0.51
CA LEU A 22 7.97 5.31 1.53
C LEU A 22 9.24 4.86 2.28
N LEU A 23 10.35 4.66 1.57
CA LEU A 23 11.62 4.27 2.17
C LEU A 23 12.16 5.38 3.09
N ASP A 24 12.10 6.63 2.64
CA ASP A 24 12.50 7.80 3.44
C ASP A 24 11.64 7.90 4.70
N ALA A 25 10.32 7.72 4.58
CA ALA A 25 9.41 7.76 5.72
C ALA A 25 9.63 6.60 6.70
N LEU A 26 10.00 5.42 6.18
CA LEU A 26 10.37 4.27 7.00
C LEU A 26 11.64 4.54 7.82
N ASP A 27 12.64 5.21 7.23
CA ASP A 27 13.97 5.44 7.80
C ASP A 27 14.01 6.62 8.80
N ARG A 28 12.97 7.46 8.86
CA ARG A 28 12.89 8.57 9.82
C ARG A 28 12.63 8.09 11.25
N PRO A 29 13.51 8.41 12.21
CA PRO A 29 13.31 8.04 13.61
C PRO A 29 12.05 8.67 14.20
N GLY A 30 11.25 7.88 14.92
CA GLY A 30 10.06 8.36 15.63
C GLY A 30 8.83 8.59 14.77
N GLU A 31 8.91 8.45 13.44
CA GLU A 31 7.75 8.58 12.55
C GLU A 31 6.93 7.28 12.58
N ASN A 32 5.67 7.36 13.02
CA ASN A 32 4.73 6.23 12.98
C ASN A 32 3.78 6.36 11.79
N ILE A 33 4.25 5.92 10.63
CA ILE A 33 3.45 5.94 9.38
C ILE A 33 2.27 4.97 9.37
N ALA A 34 2.13 4.09 10.37
CA ALA A 34 0.94 3.24 10.53
C ALA A 34 -0.16 3.93 11.34
N SER A 35 0.14 5.07 11.98
CA SER A 35 -0.84 5.85 12.72
C SER A 35 -1.63 6.77 11.79
N ARG A 36 -2.92 6.95 12.07
CA ARG A 36 -3.76 7.99 11.46
C ARG A 36 -3.68 9.35 12.18
N SER A 37 -2.88 9.44 13.24
CA SER A 37 -2.77 10.65 14.07
C SER A 37 -1.92 11.76 13.45
N THR A 38 -1.16 11.45 12.39
CA THR A 38 -0.28 12.41 11.71
C THR A 38 -0.86 12.81 10.36
N PHE A 39 -0.87 14.11 10.08
CA PHE A 39 -1.47 14.67 8.86
C PHE A 39 -0.61 14.48 7.60
N THR A 40 0.68 14.17 7.76
CA THR A 40 1.64 14.01 6.65
C THR A 40 1.41 12.77 5.78
N GLY A 41 0.49 11.88 6.18
CA GLY A 41 0.14 10.65 5.46
C GLY A 41 0.32 9.42 6.34
N HIS A 42 -0.29 8.31 5.93
CA HIS A 42 -0.16 7.01 6.59
C HIS A 42 -0.26 5.88 5.57
N VAL A 43 0.29 4.73 5.91
CA VAL A 43 0.21 3.54 5.07
C VAL A 43 -1.22 3.00 5.07
N THR A 44 -1.70 2.65 3.88
CA THR A 44 -2.99 2.01 3.68
C THR A 44 -2.77 0.58 3.21
N CYS A 45 -3.76 -0.28 3.42
CA CYS A 45 -3.80 -1.61 2.82
C CYS A 45 -5.10 -1.76 2.01
N GLY A 46 -5.00 -2.53 0.93
CA GLY A 46 -6.11 -2.97 0.09
C GLY A 46 -5.92 -4.43 -0.27
N ALA A 47 -6.91 -5.05 -0.90
CA ALA A 47 -6.86 -6.45 -1.29
C ALA A 47 -7.50 -6.65 -2.65
N ILE A 48 -6.82 -7.38 -3.52
CA ILE A 48 -7.40 -7.94 -4.74
C ILE A 48 -7.86 -9.35 -4.38
N VAL A 49 -9.17 -9.51 -4.16
CA VAL A 49 -9.77 -10.81 -3.82
C VAL A 49 -10.18 -11.51 -5.11
N ILE A 50 -9.63 -12.70 -5.33
CA ILE A 50 -9.82 -13.48 -6.56
C ILE A 50 -10.41 -14.84 -6.19
N ASP A 51 -11.46 -15.26 -6.89
CA ASP A 51 -12.04 -16.60 -6.72
C ASP A 51 -11.33 -17.68 -7.57
N GLN A 52 -11.75 -18.93 -7.42
CA GLN A 52 -11.19 -20.08 -8.16
C GLN A 52 -11.37 -19.99 -9.69
N PHE A 53 -12.23 -19.10 -10.18
CA PHE A 53 -12.49 -18.87 -11.59
C PHE A 53 -11.76 -17.62 -12.12
N GLY A 54 -10.93 -16.96 -11.31
CA GLY A 54 -10.18 -15.77 -11.69
C GLY A 54 -11.00 -14.47 -11.67
N ARG A 55 -12.19 -14.45 -11.04
CA ARG A 55 -13.02 -13.24 -10.95
C ARG A 55 -12.57 -12.37 -9.78
N ILE A 56 -12.47 -11.06 -10.01
CA ILE A 56 -12.08 -10.08 -8.98
C ILE A 56 -13.33 -9.56 -8.27
N LEU A 57 -13.32 -9.57 -6.94
CA LEU A 57 -14.33 -8.88 -6.14
C LEU A 57 -14.09 -7.37 -6.22
N HIS A 58 -15.07 -6.67 -6.78
CA HIS A 58 -15.09 -5.22 -6.80
C HIS A 58 -16.12 -4.65 -5.82
N VAL A 59 -15.83 -3.49 -5.22
CA VAL A 59 -16.76 -2.79 -4.32
C VAL A 59 -17.35 -1.57 -5.02
N LEU A 60 -18.68 -1.49 -5.07
CA LEU A 60 -19.38 -0.31 -5.58
C LEU A 60 -19.38 0.80 -4.52
N HIS A 61 -18.69 1.90 -4.80
CA HIS A 61 -18.71 3.06 -3.93
C HIS A 61 -20.01 3.83 -4.07
N LEU A 62 -20.86 3.77 -3.04
CA LEU A 62 -22.23 4.26 -3.07
C LEU A 62 -22.35 5.74 -3.45
N ALA A 63 -21.47 6.60 -2.92
CA ALA A 63 -21.58 8.04 -3.15
C ALA A 63 -21.06 8.48 -4.52
N SER A 64 -20.17 7.69 -5.15
CA SER A 64 -19.61 8.07 -6.47
C SER A 64 -20.16 7.21 -7.62
N GLY A 65 -20.86 6.11 -7.31
CA GLY A 65 -21.28 5.11 -8.28
C GLY A 65 -20.11 4.39 -8.98
N LYS A 66 -18.86 4.59 -8.53
CA LYS A 66 -17.68 3.99 -9.16
C LYS A 66 -17.35 2.64 -8.54
N VAL A 67 -16.81 1.78 -9.37
CA VAL A 67 -16.24 0.50 -8.95
C VAL A 67 -14.81 0.76 -8.45
N LEU A 68 -14.55 0.46 -7.18
CA LEU A 68 -13.22 0.57 -6.58
C LEU A 68 -12.59 -0.83 -6.44
N VAL A 69 -11.27 -0.86 -6.53
CA VAL A 69 -10.39 -1.99 -6.21
C VAL A 69 -9.56 -1.66 -4.98
#